data_AF-M6V0R9-F1
#
_entry.id   AF-M6V0R9-F1
#
_cell.length_a   1.000
_cell.length_b   1.000
_cell.length_c   1.000
_cell.angle_alpha   90.00
_cell.angle_beta   90.00
_cell.angle_gamma   90.00
#
_symmetry.space_group_name_H-M   'P 1'
#
loop_
_entity.id
_entity.type
_entity.pdbx_description
1 polymer ?
#
loop_
_entity_poly.entity_id
_entity_poly.type
_entity_poly.pdbx_seq_one_letter_code
_entity_poly.pdbx_strand_id
1 'polypeptide(L)' 'MEFNYFYRIQEAEELIFDHIEVYYNRQRSHSFLGYVSPVEFEECAA' A
#
# COMPACT_ATOMS: atom_id res chain seq x y z
N MET A 1 -10.47 10.00 -23.97
CA MET A 1 -9.89 9.55 -22.70
C MET A 1 -10.53 8.22 -22.39
N GLU A 2 -9.75 7.14 -22.42
CA GLU A 2 -10.22 5.85 -21.90
C GLU A 2 -10.14 5.89 -20.38
N PHE A 3 -11.21 5.45 -19.72
CA PHE A 3 -11.21 5.22 -18.29
C PHE A 3 -11.24 3.71 -18.08
N ASN A 4 -10.51 3.25 -17.07
CA ASN A 4 -10.64 1.89 -16.58
C ASN A 4 -11.79 1.85 -15.57
N TYR A 5 -12.63 0.82 -15.67
CA TYR A 5 -13.76 0.61 -14.79
C TYR A 5 -13.67 -0.78 -14.17
N PHE A 6 -14.09 -0.90 -12.92
CA PHE A 6 -14.32 -2.18 -12.28
C PHE A 6 -15.77 -2.58 -12.49
N TYR A 7 -16.01 -3.86 -12.77
CA TYR A 7 -17.37 -4.38 -12.91
C TYR A 7 -17.96 -4.74 -11.55
N ARG A 8 -17.10 -5.00 -10.56
CA ARG A 8 -17.48 -5.31 -9.18
C ARG A 8 -16.61 -4.53 -8.19
N ILE A 9 -17.19 -4.20 -7.04
CA ILE A 9 -16.47 -3.49 -5.96
C ILE A 9 -15.30 -4.34 -5.46
N GLN A 10 -15.46 -5.66 -5.38
CA GLN A 10 -14.41 -6.59 -4.94
C GLN A 10 -13.14 -6.48 -5.80
N GLU A 11 -13.27 -6.26 -7.11
CA GLU A 11 -12.12 -6.11 -8.02
C GLU A 11 -11.34 -4.81 -7.71
N ALA A 12 -12.04 -3.76 -7.31
CA ALA A 12 -11.41 -2.52 -6.87
C ALA A 12 -10.75 -2.68 -5.50
N GLU A 13 -11.41 -3.38 -4.57
CA GLU A 13 -10.90 -3.63 -3.22
C GLU A 13 -9.60 -4.43 -3.25
N GLU A 14 -9.53 -5.51 -4.04
CA GLU A 14 -8.33 -6.32 -4.22
C GLU A 14 -7.18 -5.49 -4.79
N LEU A 15 -7.44 -4.70 -5.85
CA LEU A 15 -6.41 -3.89 -6.49
C LEU A 15 -5.92 -2.76 -5.57
N ILE A 16 -6.81 -2.14 -4.81
CA ILE A 16 -6.46 -1.11 -3.82
C ILE A 16 -5.64 -1.74 -2.69
N PHE A 17 -6.04 -2.91 -2.19
CA PHE A 17 -5.31 -3.61 -1.14
C PHE A 17 -3.88 -3.94 -1.59
N ASP A 18 -3.73 -4.55 -2.77
CA ASP A 18 -2.42 -4.84 -3.34
C ASP A 18 -1.59 -3.56 -3.54
N HIS A 19 -2.20 -2.48 -4.00
CA HIS A 19 -1.51 -1.20 -4.14
C HIS A 19 -0.99 -0.67 -2.80
N ILE A 20 -1.82 -0.73 -1.76
CA ILE A 20 -1.46 -0.25 -0.42
C ILE A 20 -0.35 -1.11 0.17
N GLU A 21 -0.50 -2.44 0.19
CA GLU A 21 0.43 -3.32 0.88
C GLU A 21 1.74 -3.55 0.11
N VAL A 22 1.64 -3.82 -1.20
CA VAL A 22 2.81 -4.20 -1.99
C VAL A 22 3.60 -2.97 -2.44
N TYR A 23 2.95 -1.83 -2.67
CA TYR A 23 3.63 -0.67 -3.25
C TYR A 23 3.75 0.48 -2.25
N TYR A 24 2.63 0.97 -1.71
CA TYR A 24 2.62 2.18 -0.90
C TYR A 24 3.34 1.99 0.44
N ASN A 25 2.97 0.97 1.21
CA ASN A 25 3.53 0.71 2.54
C ASN A 25 5.03 0.40 2.50
N ARG A 26 5.57 -0.06 1.37
CA ARG A 26 7.01 -0.31 1.21
C ARG A 26 7.84 0.93 0.99
N GLN A 27 7.25 2.00 0.45
CA GLN A 27 7.98 3.23 0.09
C GLN A 27 7.63 4.42 0.97
N ARG A 28 6.55 4.34 1.74
CA ARG A 28 6.05 5.44 2.53
C ARG A 28 6.82 5.59 3.84
N SER A 29 7.68 6.61 3.91
CA SER A 29 8.27 7.04 5.18
C SER A 29 7.25 7.72 6.09
N HIS A 30 7.17 7.28 7.34
CA HIS A 30 6.29 7.91 8.34
C HIS A 30 7.10 8.70 9.37
N SER A 31 6.81 10.00 9.53
CA SER A 31 7.57 10.88 10.46
C SER A 31 7.53 10.39 11.91
N PHE A 32 6.38 9.87 12.37
CA PHE A 32 6.25 9.24 13.69
C PHE A 32 7.16 8.02 13.88
N LEU A 33 7.45 7.28 12.81
CA LEU A 33 8.34 6.11 12.83
C LEU A 33 9.80 6.49 12.54
N GLY A 34 10.16 7.78 12.62
CA GLY A 34 11.52 8.24 12.30
C GLY A 34 11.84 8.19 10.81
N TYR A 35 10.83 8.33 9.95
CA TYR A 35 10.94 8.22 8.49
C TYR A 35 11.25 6.81 7.97
N VAL A 36 11.05 5.80 8.81
CA VAL A 36 11.10 4.39 8.43
C VAL A 36 9.78 4.01 7.75
N SER A 37 9.85 3.17 6.72
CA SER A 37 8.67 2.62 6.08
C SER A 37 8.00 1.55 6.94
N PRO A 38 6.67 1.34 6.83
CA PRO A 38 5.97 0.26 7.52
C PRO A 38 6.66 -1.11 7.41
N VAL A 39 7.14 -1.48 6.22
CA VAL A 39 7.82 -2.77 6.01
C VAL A 39 9.15 -2.83 6.77
N GLU A 40 9.96 -1.79 6.71
CA GLU A 40 11.24 -1.72 7.45
C GLU A 40 11.00 -1.73 8.96
N PHE A 41 9.91 -1.10 9.42
CA PHE A 41 9.52 -1.12 10.83
C PHE A 41 9.16 -2.53 11.29
N GLU A 42 8.39 -3.28 10.51
CA GLU A 42 8.06 -4.68 10.81
C GLU A 42 9.29 -5.60 10.77
N GLU A 43 10.17 -5.43 9.76
CA GLU A 43 11.43 -6.18 9.67
C GLU A 43 12.37 -5.91 10.86
N CYS A 44 12.38 -4.70 11.39
CA CYS A 44 13.18 -4.33 12.57
C CYS A 44 12.55 -4.79 13.90
N ALA A 45 11.25 -5.10 13.91
CA ALA A 45 10.55 -5.56 15.11
C ALA A 45 10.63 -7.09 15.33
N ALA A 46 11.07 -7.84 14.30
CA ALA A 46 11.31 -9.29 14.34
C ALA A 46 12.70 -9.62 14.91
#